data_AF-A0A662Q050-F1
#
_entry.id   AF-A0A662Q050-F1
#
_cell.length_a   1.000
_cell.length_b   1.000
_cell.length_c   1.000
_cell.angle_alpha   90.00
_cell.angle_beta   90.00
_cell.angle_gamma   90.00
#
_symmetry.space_group_name_H-M   'P 1'
#
loop_
_entity.id
_entity.type
_entity.pdbx_description
1 polymer ?
#
loop_
_entity_poly.entity_id
_entity_poly.type
_entity_poly.pdbx_seq_one_letter_code
_entity_poly.pdbx_strand_id
1 'polypeptide(L)'
;MNYGGLLGVILTGVALLLAIIALVLSSRKPKIALSKTFLMKDRVLRGAKIFMIGILMLTADMFAYVLHSLDLLERGPYVIISIACGSGLAITSAYFFYELIRIITAK
;
A
#
# COMPACT_ATOMS: atom_id res chain seq x y z
N MET A 1 -21.40 15.21 -2.94
CA MET A 1 -20.92 14.06 -2.13
C MET A 1 -19.47 13.79 -2.52
N ASN A 2 -18.56 13.70 -1.55
CA ASN A 2 -17.13 13.60 -1.81
C ASN A 2 -16.72 12.13 -2.04
N TYR A 3 -16.86 11.65 -3.28
CA TYR A 3 -16.62 10.25 -3.66
C TYR A 3 -15.17 9.78 -3.45
N GLY A 4 -14.20 10.71 -3.47
CA GLY A 4 -12.78 10.39 -3.30
C GLY A 4 -12.44 9.83 -1.91
N GLY A 5 -13.05 10.38 -0.86
CA GLY A 5 -12.85 9.88 0.51
C GLY A 5 -13.40 8.47 0.71
N LEU A 6 -14.55 8.18 0.11
CA LEU A 6 -15.20 6.86 0.20
C LEU A 6 -14.39 5.78 -0.54
N LEU A 7 -13.85 6.12 -1.72
CA LEU A 7 -12.92 5.25 -2.46
C LEU A 7 -11.64 5.00 -1.67
N GLY A 8 -11.08 6.03 -1.04
CA GLY A 8 -9.92 5.90 -0.16
C GLY A 8 -10.19 4.88 0.96
N VAL A 9 -11.29 5.02 1.71
CA VAL A 9 -11.64 4.12 2.81
C VAL A 9 -11.78 2.66 2.35
N ILE A 10 -12.44 2.42 1.21
CA ILE A 10 -12.61 1.07 0.67
C ILE A 10 -11.25 0.47 0.29
N LEU A 11 -10.42 1.22 -0.45
CA LEU A 11 -9.10 0.77 -0.89
C LEU A 11 -8.18 0.45 0.30
N THR A 12 -8.15 1.33 1.31
CA THR A 12 -7.34 1.11 2.51
C THR A 12 -7.86 -0.09 3.31
N GLY A 13 -9.19 -0.27 3.40
CA GLY A 13 -9.80 -1.45 4.04
C GLY A 13 -9.41 -2.76 3.36
N VAL A 14 -9.40 -2.80 2.03
CA VAL A 14 -8.93 -3.97 1.26
C VAL A 14 -7.46 -4.26 1.52
N ALA A 15 -6.61 -3.22 1.49
CA ALA A 15 -5.19 -3.37 1.79
C ALA A 15 -4.96 -3.91 3.21
N LEU A 16 -5.74 -3.45 4.20
CA LEU A 16 -5.66 -3.89 5.58
C LEU A 16 -6.10 -5.36 5.76
N LEU A 17 -7.19 -5.78 5.10
CA LEU A 17 -7.61 -7.19 5.09
C LEU A 17 -6.53 -8.09 4.49
N LEU A 18 -5.92 -7.70 3.37
CA LEU A 18 -4.83 -8.46 2.76
C LEU A 18 -3.60 -8.52 3.68
N ALA A 19 -3.27 -7.43 4.38
CA ALA A 19 -2.19 -7.42 5.34
C ALA A 19 -2.43 -8.42 6.49
N ILE A 20 -3.65 -8.46 7.03
CA ILE A 20 -4.04 -9.41 8.09
C ILE A 20 -3.93 -10.85 7.59
N ILE A 21 -4.46 -11.14 6.39
CA ILE A 21 -4.39 -12.49 5.80
C ILE A 21 -2.92 -12.91 5.59
N ALA A 22 -2.10 -12.02 5.04
CA ALA A 22 -0.67 -12.28 4.83
C ALA A 22 0.05 -12.57 6.15
N LEU A 23 -0.25 -11.78 7.20
CA LEU A 23 0.30 -11.96 8.54
C LEU A 23 -0.10 -13.33 9.11
N VAL A 24 -1.39 -13.67 9.08
CA VAL A 24 -1.90 -14.96 9.60
C VAL A 24 -1.28 -16.14 8.86
N LEU A 25 -1.16 -16.07 7.53
CA LEU A 25 -0.52 -17.12 6.74
C LEU A 25 0.96 -17.29 7.10
N SER A 26 1.68 -16.16 7.20
CA SER A 26 3.10 -16.15 7.54
C SER A 26 3.35 -16.70 8.95
N SER A 27 2.54 -16.30 9.93
CA SER A 27 2.65 -16.77 11.32
C SER A 27 2.29 -18.25 11.48
N ARG A 28 1.32 -18.79 10.72
CA ARG A 28 0.96 -20.21 10.81
C ARG A 28 2.01 -21.14 10.20
N LYS A 29 2.72 -20.70 9.16
CA LYS A 29 3.69 -21.54 8.43
C LYS A 29 4.97 -20.75 8.10
N PRO A 30 5.73 -20.30 9.11
CA PRO A 30 6.84 -19.37 8.92
C PRO A 30 7.96 -19.96 8.06
N LYS A 31 8.28 -21.25 8.23
CA LYS A 31 9.31 -21.93 7.44
C LYS A 31 8.94 -22.04 5.94
N ILE A 32 7.67 -22.30 5.65
CA ILE A 32 7.18 -22.40 4.26
C ILE A 32 7.09 -21.01 3.65
N ALA A 33 6.61 -20.02 4.41
CA ALA A 33 6.58 -18.64 3.97
C ALA A 33 7.98 -18.13 3.62
N LEU A 34 8.96 -18.26 4.52
CA LEU A 34 10.36 -17.86 4.26
C LEU A 34 10.95 -18.58 3.04
N SER A 35 10.77 -19.90 2.95
CA SER A 35 11.31 -20.68 1.83
C SER A 35 10.72 -20.25 0.49
N LYS A 36 9.40 -20.08 0.39
CA LYS A 36 8.74 -19.66 -0.86
C LYS A 36 9.03 -18.21 -1.23
N THR A 37 9.15 -17.33 -0.24
CA THR A 37 9.53 -15.92 -0.44
C THR A 37 10.96 -15.83 -0.98
N PHE A 38 11.87 -16.68 -0.50
CA PHE A 38 13.24 -16.76 -0.99
C PHE A 38 13.34 -17.40 -2.38
N LEU A 39 12.58 -18.47 -2.64
CA LEU A 39 12.50 -19.12 -3.95
C LEU A 39 11.93 -18.19 -5.03
N MET A 40 10.94 -17.37 -4.70
CA MET A 40 10.31 -16.40 -5.61
C MET A 40 10.82 -14.97 -5.40
N LYS A 41 12.11 -14.80 -5.03
CA LYS A 41 12.69 -13.49 -4.68
C LYS A 41 12.39 -12.40 -5.70
N ASP A 42 12.39 -12.71 -7.00
CA ASP A 42 12.22 -11.72 -8.07
C ASP A 42 10.80 -11.14 -8.09
N ARG A 43 9.79 -11.95 -7.74
CA ARG A 43 8.40 -11.49 -7.60
C ARG A 43 8.24 -10.64 -6.35
N VAL A 44 8.84 -11.06 -5.24
CA VAL A 44 8.84 -10.29 -3.98
C VAL A 44 9.53 -8.95 -4.19
N LEU A 45 10.68 -8.92 -4.86
CA LEU A 45 11.41 -7.69 -5.18
C LEU A 45 10.58 -6.78 -6.07
N ARG A 46 9.87 -7.33 -7.06
CA ARG A 46 8.98 -6.55 -7.93
C ARG A 46 7.81 -5.95 -7.15
N GLY A 47 7.18 -6.73 -6.27
CA GLY A 47 6.15 -6.26 -5.36
C GLY A 47 6.67 -5.16 -4.43
N ALA A 48 7.85 -5.36 -3.84
CA ALA A 48 8.50 -4.38 -2.96
C ALA A 48 8.85 -3.08 -3.69
N LYS A 49 9.29 -3.15 -4.96
CA LYS A 49 9.50 -1.97 -5.80
C LYS A 49 8.22 -1.18 -6.03
N ILE A 50 7.11 -1.88 -6.29
CA ILE A 50 5.79 -1.23 -6.45
C ILE A 50 5.34 -0.60 -5.12
N PHE A 51 5.55 -1.30 -4.00
CA PHE A 51 5.26 -0.77 -2.68
C PHE A 51 6.12 0.47 -2.33
N MET A 52 7.39 0.48 -2.73
CA MET A 52 8.25 1.67 -2.57
C MET A 52 7.68 2.90 -3.29
N ILE A 53 7.04 2.73 -4.45
CA ILE A 53 6.36 3.85 -5.13
C ILE A 53 5.23 4.40 -4.25
N GLY A 54 4.46 3.52 -3.60
CA GLY A 54 3.44 3.91 -2.62
C GLY A 54 4.01 4.70 -1.44
N ILE A 55 5.16 4.27 -0.91
CA ILE A 55 5.85 5.00 0.17
C ILE A 55 6.31 6.38 -0.31
N LEU A 56 6.84 6.49 -1.53
CA LEU A 56 7.22 7.79 -2.10
C LEU A 56 6.01 8.73 -2.26
N MET A 57 4.85 8.19 -2.65
CA MET A 57 3.59 8.95 -2.70
C MET A 57 3.15 9.43 -1.32
N LEU A 58 3.29 8.61 -0.27
CA LEU A 58 3.01 9.01 1.10
C LEU A 58 3.95 10.15 1.55
N THR A 59 5.24 10.08 1.22
CA THR A 59 6.19 11.15 1.53
C THR A 59 5.82 12.45 0.81
N ALA A 60 5.39 12.36 -0.46
CA ALA A 60 4.91 13.51 -1.21
C ALA A 60 3.63 14.12 -0.61
N ASP A 61 2.71 13.30 -0.11
CA ASP A 61 1.50 13.75 0.59
C ASP A 61 1.85 14.48 1.89
N MET A 62 2.77 13.93 2.68
CA MET A 62 3.26 14.59 3.91
C MET A 62 3.92 15.93 3.59
N PHE A 63 4.68 16.02 2.50
CA PHE A 63 5.25 17.29 2.05
C PHE A 63 4.16 18.28 1.64
N ALA A 64 3.14 17.85 0.89
CA ALA A 64 2.00 18.68 0.52
C ALA A 64 1.20 19.15 1.75
N TYR A 65 1.05 18.30 2.77
CA TYR A 65 0.44 18.66 4.05
C TYR A 65 1.23 19.75 4.77
N VAL A 66 2.57 19.67 4.79
CA VAL A 66 3.43 20.71 5.38
C VAL A 66 3.28 22.02 4.62
N LEU A 67 3.28 21.99 3.29
CA LEU A 67 3.05 23.20 2.48
C LEU A 67 1.67 23.81 2.73
N HIS A 68 0.63 22.99 2.84
CA HIS A 68 -0.72 23.46 3.17
C HIS A 68 -0.77 24.06 4.57
N SER A 69 -0.10 23.46 5.55
CA SER A 69 -0.05 23.94 6.94
C SER A 69 0.69 25.27 7.10
N LEU A 70 1.55 25.63 6.14
CA LEU A 70 2.25 26.90 6.07
C LEU A 70 1.52 27.94 5.20
N ASP A 71 0.26 27.69 4.82
CA ASP A 71 -0.54 28.49 3.88
C ASP A 71 0.12 28.73 2.50
N LEU A 72 1.14 27.93 2.14
CA LEU A 72 1.82 27.96 0.84
C LEU A 72 1.05 27.18 -0.24
N LEU A 73 0.07 26.36 0.15
CA LEU A 73 -0.72 25.54 -0.75
C LEU A 73 -2.20 25.67 -0.42
N GLU A 74 -3.02 26.00 -1.42
CA GLU A 74 -4.47 26.11 -1.23
C GLU A 74 -5.12 24.76 -0.91
N ARG A 75 -6.26 24.81 -0.20
CA ARG A 75 -7.00 23.61 0.23
C ARG A 75 -7.44 22.72 -0.94
N GLY A 76 -7.83 23.32 -2.07
CA GLY A 76 -8.25 22.59 -3.28
C GLY A 76 -7.18 21.62 -3.80
N PRO A 77 -6.01 22.13 -4.24
CA PRO A 77 -4.91 21.29 -4.72
C PRO A 77 -4.39 20.31 -3.66
N TYR A 78 -4.34 20.71 -2.38
CA TYR A 78 -3.97 19.80 -1.28
C TYR A 78 -4.88 18.57 -1.21
N VAL A 79 -6.22 18.77 -1.25
CA VAL A 79 -7.18 17.66 -1.16
C VAL A 79 -7.04 16.69 -2.34
N ILE A 80 -6.79 17.20 -3.55
CA ILE A 80 -6.59 16.36 -4.74
C ILE A 80 -5.31 15.53 -4.60
N ILE A 81 -4.20 16.16 -4.17
CA ILE A 81 -2.93 15.47 -3.96
C ILE A 81 -3.08 14.38 -2.89
N SER A 82 -3.75 14.69 -1.78
CA SER A 82 -3.93 13.74 -0.69
C SER A 82 -4.80 12.53 -1.07
N ILE A 83 -5.88 12.75 -1.85
CA ILE A 83 -6.69 11.64 -2.38
C ILE A 83 -5.87 10.78 -3.34
N ALA A 84 -5.10 11.40 -4.25
CA ALA A 84 -4.27 10.68 -5.21
C ALA A 84 -3.17 9.86 -4.53
N CYS A 85 -2.45 10.46 -3.58
CA CYS A 85 -1.38 9.77 -2.84
C CYS A 85 -1.93 8.68 -1.91
N GLY A 86 -3.02 8.96 -1.18
CA GLY A 86 -3.65 7.99 -0.29
C GLY A 86 -4.19 6.76 -1.04
N SER A 87 -4.85 6.97 -2.18
CA SER A 87 -5.30 5.88 -3.05
C SER A 87 -4.14 5.12 -3.69
N GLY A 88 -3.08 5.82 -4.13
CA GLY A 88 -1.86 5.21 -4.66
C GLY A 88 -1.17 4.28 -3.65
N LEU A 89 -1.04 4.72 -2.38
CA LEU A 89 -0.50 3.90 -1.30
C LEU A 89 -1.37 2.66 -1.05
N ALA A 90 -2.69 2.83 -1.02
CA ALA A 90 -3.62 1.71 -0.80
C ALA A 90 -3.55 0.67 -1.94
N ILE A 91 -3.46 1.10 -3.19
CA ILE A 91 -3.36 0.20 -4.35
C ILE A 91 -2.03 -0.56 -4.35
N THR A 92 -0.92 0.16 -4.13
CA THR A 92 0.43 -0.45 -4.14
C THR A 92 0.63 -1.42 -2.98
N SER A 93 0.08 -1.11 -1.80
CA SER A 93 0.08 -2.02 -0.64
C SER A 93 -0.81 -3.25 -0.87
N ALA A 94 -2.02 -3.08 -1.40
CA ALA A 94 -2.90 -4.19 -1.75
C ALA A 94 -2.22 -5.14 -2.76
N TYR A 95 -1.58 -4.60 -3.80
CA TYR A 95 -0.82 -5.40 -4.76
C TYR A 95 0.30 -6.21 -4.09
N PHE A 96 1.06 -5.58 -3.20
CA PHE A 96 2.17 -6.22 -2.49
C PHE A 96 1.70 -7.36 -1.59
N PHE A 97 0.67 -7.13 -0.76
CA PHE A 97 0.12 -8.16 0.12
C PHE A 97 -0.55 -9.29 -0.65
N TYR A 98 -1.21 -8.99 -1.77
CA TYR A 98 -1.76 -10.00 -2.66
C TYR A 98 -0.67 -10.91 -3.25
N GLU A 99 0.42 -10.35 -3.77
CA GLU A 99 1.54 -11.16 -4.26
C GLU A 99 2.18 -12.00 -3.14
N LEU A 100 2.32 -11.45 -1.93
CA LEU A 100 2.80 -12.21 -0.77
C LEU A 100 1.91 -13.41 -0.45
N ILE A 101 0.59 -13.22 -0.37
CA ILE A 101 -0.38 -14.30 -0.12
C ILE A 101 -0.27 -15.35 -1.23
N ARG A 102 -0.19 -14.90 -2.49
CA ARG A 102 -0.07 -15.78 -3.66
C ARG A 102 1.20 -16.62 -3.60
N ILE A 103 2.34 -16.05 -3.19
CA ILE A 103 3.62 -16.77 -3.07
C ILE A 103 3.56 -17.80 -1.94
N ILE A 104 2.98 -17.45 -0.78
CA ILE A 104 2.88 -18.37 0.36
C ILE A 104 1.92 -19.54 0.04
N THR A 105 0.89 -19.28 -0.76
CA THR A 105 -0.17 -20.26 -1.10
C THR A 105 0.09 -21.04 -2.38
N ALA A 106 0.95 -20.55 -3.28
CA ALA A 106 1.32 -21.25 -4.51
C ALA A 106 1.81 -22.66 -4.16
N LYS A 107 1.25 -23.71 -4.76
CA LYS A 107 1.62 -25.11 -4.45
C LYS A 107 3.08 -25.38 -4.74
#